data_AF-A0A397TNX7-F1
#
_entry.id   AF-A0A397TNX7-F1
#
_cell.length_a   1.000
_cell.length_b   1.000
_cell.length_c   1.000
_cell.angle_alpha   90.00
_cell.angle_beta   90.00
_cell.angle_gamma   90.00
#
_symmetry.space_group_name_H-M   'P 1'
#
loop_
_entity.id
_entity.type
_entity.pdbx_description
1 polymer ?
#
loop_
_entity_poly.entity_id
_entity_poly.type
_entity_poly.pdbx_seq_one_letter_code
_entity_poly.pdbx_strand_id
1 'polypeptide(L)'
;MKFQEFLNALDIQYAYQEVPPILCLYTDGGPDHRCNYGSVQIALISLFLCGDFDLLAAVRTAPNHSWTNPAEQVMSTLNLGLQGVALKRDSMSIESETLFGMVNTLGDICKKAQESSKLESELKKSITSIQEMLNSRTERLRLKNNKFRCYSPASQDAITEVFESIFRIDPTLKIEETKQKQIHQHPTLIEFIDTHCQTRAYSFQPIRLPIHEFNTLSFLPDPIPSKDNTDHYAAIQDVYGTKTTEEYRPTYMQSQEKSEPIPKSILIAEKIWDYIKCENCQKRRCIYSNKSLTDDEQSDYQQALDSYSYSCAAK
;
A
#
# COMPACT_ATOMS: atom_id res chain seq x y z
N MET A 1 13.40 4.22 -3.70
CA MET A 1 12.24 4.58 -4.53
C MET A 1 11.72 3.32 -5.22
N LYS A 2 10.47 2.91 -4.96
CA LYS A 2 9.98 1.55 -5.28
C LYS A 2 9.61 1.31 -6.75
N PHE A 3 9.52 2.37 -7.55
CA PHE A 3 9.07 2.25 -8.95
C PHE A 3 10.21 2.14 -9.98
N GLN A 4 11.48 2.13 -9.56
CA GLN A 4 12.60 1.94 -10.49
C GLN A 4 12.49 0.62 -11.27
N GLU A 5 12.10 -0.44 -10.57
CA GLU A 5 11.96 -1.76 -11.17
C GLU A 5 10.84 -1.80 -12.23
N PHE A 6 9.84 -0.92 -12.11
CA PHE A 6 8.80 -0.76 -13.13
C PHE A 6 9.35 -0.10 -14.39
N LEU A 7 10.18 0.94 -14.29
CA LEU A 7 10.84 1.55 -15.45
C LEU A 7 11.69 0.52 -16.18
N ASN A 8 12.53 -0.22 -15.45
CA ASN A 8 13.35 -1.27 -16.05
C ASN A 8 12.48 -2.33 -16.77
N ALA A 9 11.33 -2.70 -16.19
CA ALA A 9 10.41 -3.63 -16.83
C ALA A 9 9.75 -3.06 -18.09
N LEU A 10 9.39 -1.77 -18.09
CA LEU A 10 8.85 -1.07 -19.25
C LEU A 10 9.90 -0.96 -20.36
N ASP A 11 11.12 -0.56 -20.04
CA ASP A 11 12.22 -0.45 -21.00
C ASP A 11 12.49 -1.79 -21.69
N ILE A 12 12.43 -2.90 -20.95
CA ILE A 12 12.61 -4.25 -21.51
C ILE A 12 11.41 -4.65 -22.38
N GLN A 13 10.18 -4.34 -21.95
CA GLN A 13 8.97 -4.69 -22.68
C GLN A 13 8.85 -3.92 -23.99
N TYR A 14 9.23 -2.64 -23.98
CA TYR A 14 9.14 -1.72 -25.11
C TYR A 14 10.51 -1.43 -25.74
N ALA A 15 11.53 -2.25 -25.53
CA ALA A 15 12.88 -2.04 -26.07
C ALA A 15 12.94 -1.81 -27.60
N TYR A 16 11.93 -2.29 -28.33
CA TYR A 16 11.82 -2.17 -29.79
C TYR A 16 10.54 -1.47 -30.25
N GLN A 17 9.85 -0.77 -29.34
CA GLN A 17 8.57 -0.11 -29.59
C GLN A 17 8.53 1.24 -28.86
N GLU A 18 7.66 2.14 -29.30
CA GLU A 18 7.41 3.36 -28.53
C GLU A 18 6.66 2.99 -27.24
N VAL A 19 7.16 3.54 -26.12
CA VAL A 19 6.47 3.42 -24.83
C VAL A 19 5.14 4.17 -24.94
N PRO A 20 4.01 3.57 -24.54
CA PRO A 20 2.73 4.25 -24.58
C PRO A 20 2.74 5.55 -23.76
N PRO A 21 2.09 6.62 -24.24
CA PRO A 21 2.04 7.90 -23.52
C PRO A 21 1.26 7.84 -22.20
N ILE A 22 0.46 6.79 -22.00
CA ILE A 22 -0.38 6.61 -20.82
C ILE A 22 0.04 5.36 -20.08
N LEU A 23 0.43 5.50 -18.81
CA LEU A 23 0.75 4.39 -17.91
C LEU A 23 -0.35 4.21 -16.85
N CYS A 24 -0.97 3.03 -16.81
CA CYS A 24 -1.90 2.66 -15.74
C CYS A 24 -1.27 1.61 -14.82
N LEU A 25 -1.09 1.95 -13.54
CA LEU A 25 -0.61 1.05 -12.50
C LEU A 25 -1.79 0.61 -11.65
N TYR A 26 -2.04 -0.69 -11.57
CA TYR A 26 -3.08 -1.24 -10.71
C TYR A 26 -2.47 -2.04 -9.57
N THR A 27 -2.83 -1.70 -8.33
CA THR A 27 -2.24 -2.28 -7.12
C THR A 27 -3.31 -2.77 -6.15
N ASP A 28 -2.92 -3.57 -5.16
CA ASP A 28 -3.81 -4.01 -4.08
C ASP A 28 -4.07 -2.91 -3.02
N GLY A 29 -3.33 -1.79 -3.09
CA GLY A 29 -3.44 -0.69 -2.14
C GLY A 29 -2.78 -0.96 -0.79
N GLY A 30 -1.83 -1.91 -0.72
CA GLY A 30 -0.96 -2.10 0.45
C GLY A 30 -0.21 -0.82 0.85
N PRO A 31 0.43 -0.78 2.04
CA PRO A 31 1.11 0.43 2.54
C PRO A 31 2.10 1.05 1.54
N ASP A 32 2.71 0.22 0.71
CA ASP A 32 3.71 0.59 -0.30
C ASP A 32 3.13 1.20 -1.57
N HIS A 33 1.83 1.05 -1.78
CA HIS A 33 1.09 1.56 -2.93
C HIS A 33 -0.06 2.47 -2.52
N ARG A 34 -0.07 2.92 -1.26
CA ARG A 34 -1.11 3.79 -0.74
C ARG A 34 -0.92 5.21 -1.27
N CYS A 35 -1.75 5.59 -2.24
CA CYS A 35 -1.73 6.88 -2.94
C CYS A 35 -1.72 8.13 -2.05
N ASN A 36 -2.15 8.04 -0.79
CA ASN A 36 -2.17 9.17 0.15
C ASN A 36 -0.83 9.37 0.88
N TYR A 37 0.09 8.41 0.77
CA TYR A 37 1.40 8.52 1.41
C TYR A 37 2.31 9.39 0.56
N GLY A 38 2.95 10.37 1.22
CA GLY A 38 3.82 11.33 0.56
C GLY A 38 4.94 10.68 -0.23
N SER A 39 5.60 9.68 0.37
CA SER A 39 6.63 8.87 -0.30
C SER A 39 6.14 8.18 -1.58
N VAL A 40 4.88 7.73 -1.59
CA VAL A 40 4.28 7.08 -2.77
C VAL A 40 3.98 8.13 -3.84
N GLN A 41 3.43 9.29 -3.45
CA GLN A 41 3.17 10.40 -4.38
C GLN A 41 4.46 10.90 -5.04
N ILE A 42 5.52 11.15 -4.26
CA ILE A 42 6.86 11.50 -4.78
C ILE A 42 7.34 10.45 -5.78
N ALA A 43 7.30 9.18 -5.40
CA ALA A 43 7.81 8.12 -6.26
C ALA A 43 6.99 7.96 -7.55
N LEU A 44 5.67 8.22 -7.52
CA LEU A 44 4.81 8.23 -8.70
C LEU A 44 5.05 9.44 -9.60
N ILE A 45 5.30 10.63 -9.03
CA ILE A 45 5.68 11.82 -9.79
C ILE A 45 7.04 11.60 -10.44
N SER A 46 8.02 11.07 -9.72
CA SER A 46 9.32 10.73 -10.27
C SER A 46 9.21 9.71 -11.41
N LEU A 47 8.41 8.65 -11.24
CA LEU A 47 8.11 7.70 -12.30
C LEU A 47 7.47 8.38 -13.53
N PHE A 48 6.51 9.27 -13.28
CA PHE A 48 5.82 10.04 -14.31
C PHE A 48 6.80 10.88 -15.15
N LEU A 49 7.71 11.59 -14.48
CA LEU A 49 8.71 12.45 -15.13
C LEU A 49 9.82 11.68 -15.84
N CYS A 50 10.25 10.54 -15.27
CA CYS A 50 11.30 9.71 -15.86
C CYS A 50 10.82 8.96 -17.09
N GLY A 51 9.61 8.38 -17.05
CA GLY A 51 9.05 7.66 -18.19
C GLY A 51 8.41 8.57 -19.25
N ASP A 52 8.49 9.89 -19.06
CA ASP A 52 8.01 10.90 -20.01
C ASP A 52 6.54 10.75 -20.42
N PHE A 53 5.69 10.30 -19.48
CA PHE A 53 4.29 10.02 -19.77
C PHE A 53 3.46 11.31 -19.89
N ASP A 54 2.39 11.25 -20.68
CA ASP A 54 1.37 12.29 -20.74
C ASP A 54 0.34 12.13 -19.62
N LEU A 55 0.06 10.88 -19.22
CA LEU A 55 -0.79 10.56 -18.08
C LEU A 55 -0.26 9.31 -17.38
N LEU A 56 -0.11 9.40 -16.06
CA LEU A 56 0.04 8.22 -15.22
C LEU A 56 -1.19 8.09 -14.33
N ALA A 57 -1.77 6.91 -14.25
CA ALA A 57 -2.87 6.59 -13.35
C ALA A 57 -2.46 5.47 -12.40
N ALA A 58 -2.11 5.82 -11.16
CA ALA A 58 -1.88 4.84 -10.11
C ALA A 58 -3.19 4.56 -9.39
N VAL A 59 -3.78 3.40 -9.63
CA VAL A 59 -5.06 2.97 -9.09
C VAL A 59 -4.82 1.83 -8.10
N ARG A 60 -5.60 1.81 -7.03
CA ARG A 60 -5.62 0.70 -6.07
C ARG A 60 -7.00 0.06 -6.00
N THR A 61 -6.97 -1.23 -5.73
CA THR A 61 -8.16 -2.04 -5.48
C THR A 61 -8.87 -1.53 -4.22
N ALA A 62 -10.21 -1.51 -4.26
CA ALA A 62 -10.98 -1.20 -3.06
C ALA A 62 -10.77 -2.30 -1.99
N PRO A 63 -10.77 -1.96 -0.70
CA PRO A 63 -10.65 -2.96 0.36
C PRO A 63 -11.73 -4.04 0.23
N ASN A 64 -11.37 -5.31 0.48
CA ASN A 64 -12.23 -6.50 0.34
C ASN A 64 -12.64 -6.86 -1.11
N HIS A 65 -12.07 -6.21 -2.11
CA HIS A 65 -12.28 -6.54 -3.52
C HIS A 65 -11.02 -7.11 -4.19
N SER A 66 -10.12 -7.75 -3.44
CA SER A 66 -8.85 -8.27 -3.99
C SER A 66 -9.04 -9.20 -5.19
N TRP A 67 -10.16 -9.94 -5.27
CA TRP A 67 -10.48 -10.80 -6.41
C TRP A 67 -10.54 -10.08 -7.77
N THR A 68 -10.72 -8.75 -7.80
CA THR A 68 -10.64 -7.96 -9.05
C THR A 68 -9.22 -7.58 -9.44
N ASN A 69 -8.25 -7.73 -8.54
CA ASN A 69 -6.85 -7.40 -8.79
C ASN A 69 -6.23 -8.43 -9.74
N PRO A 70 -5.75 -8.02 -10.93
CA PRO A 70 -5.08 -8.94 -11.86
C PRO A 70 -3.88 -9.66 -11.25
N ALA A 71 -3.20 -9.04 -10.29
CA ALA A 71 -2.06 -9.66 -9.60
C ALA A 71 -2.48 -10.95 -8.86
N GLU A 72 -3.68 -11.02 -8.28
CA GLU A 72 -4.18 -12.20 -7.57
C GLU A 72 -4.32 -13.41 -8.51
N GLN A 73 -4.63 -13.18 -9.79
CA GLN A 73 -4.69 -14.25 -10.79
C GLN A 73 -3.31 -14.90 -10.98
N VAL A 74 -2.25 -14.08 -10.93
CA VAL A 74 -0.86 -14.52 -11.09
C VAL A 74 -0.35 -15.23 -9.84
N MET A 75 -0.78 -14.81 -8.64
CA MET A 75 -0.34 -15.38 -7.36
C MET A 75 -0.57 -16.89 -7.26
N SER A 76 -1.71 -17.38 -7.76
CA SER A 76 -2.01 -18.81 -7.82
C SER A 76 -0.95 -19.62 -8.58
N THR A 77 -0.41 -19.05 -9.67
CA THR A 77 0.63 -19.69 -10.48
C THR A 77 1.99 -19.61 -9.79
N LEU A 78 2.32 -18.48 -9.17
CA LEU A 78 3.56 -18.32 -8.39
C LEU A 78 3.62 -19.32 -7.23
N ASN A 79 2.49 -19.56 -6.55
CA ASN A 79 2.41 -20.54 -5.48
C ASN A 79 2.81 -21.95 -5.92
N LEU A 80 2.55 -22.34 -7.18
CA LEU A 80 3.00 -23.63 -7.72
C LEU A 80 4.53 -23.75 -7.72
N GLY A 81 5.25 -22.67 -8.06
CA GLY A 81 6.71 -22.62 -8.02
C GLY A 81 7.28 -22.76 -6.60
N LEU A 82 6.51 -22.34 -5.60
CA LEU A 82 6.86 -22.36 -4.18
C LEU A 82 6.41 -23.63 -3.45
N GLN A 83 5.68 -24.54 -4.11
CA GLN A 83 5.26 -25.79 -3.48
C GLN A 83 6.46 -26.64 -3.05
N GLY A 84 6.41 -27.11 -1.80
CA GLY A 84 7.47 -27.95 -1.21
C GLY A 84 8.81 -27.23 -1.04
N VAL A 85 8.83 -25.90 -1.05
CA VAL A 85 10.05 -25.11 -0.86
C VAL A 85 10.21 -24.74 0.61
N ALA A 86 11.39 -25.06 1.17
CA ALA A 86 11.84 -24.53 2.45
C ALA A 86 13.00 -23.56 2.19
N LEU A 87 12.93 -22.36 2.77
CA LEU A 87 13.95 -21.32 2.58
C LEU A 87 14.86 -21.27 3.81
N LYS A 88 16.16 -21.39 3.58
CA LYS A 88 17.17 -21.22 4.61
C LYS A 88 18.38 -20.53 3.98
N ARG A 89 18.79 -19.41 4.58
CA ARG A 89 20.01 -18.71 4.17
C ARG A 89 21.24 -19.56 4.49
N ASP A 90 22.30 -19.35 3.74
CA ASP A 90 23.59 -19.93 4.07
C ASP A 90 24.13 -19.32 5.37
N SER A 91 24.92 -20.11 6.09
CA SER A 91 25.59 -19.64 7.30
C SER A 91 26.64 -18.58 6.94
N MET A 92 26.66 -17.50 7.69
CA MET A 92 27.70 -16.47 7.59
C MET A 92 28.88 -16.83 8.51
N SER A 93 29.89 -15.96 8.58
CA SER A 93 30.94 -16.12 9.59
C SER A 93 30.37 -15.99 11.01
N ILE A 94 31.00 -16.65 11.98
CA ILE A 94 30.55 -16.62 13.40
C ILE A 94 30.40 -15.18 13.91
N GLU A 95 31.30 -14.28 13.48
CA GLU A 95 31.26 -12.87 13.82
C GLU A 95 29.99 -12.19 13.29
N SER A 96 29.69 -12.35 12.00
CA SER A 96 28.49 -11.78 11.38
C SER A 96 27.21 -12.40 11.91
N GLU A 97 27.19 -13.70 12.21
CA GLU A 97 26.06 -14.38 12.87
C GLU A 97 25.80 -13.82 14.25
N THR A 98 26.86 -13.55 15.02
CA THR A 98 26.75 -12.95 16.35
C THR A 98 26.20 -11.53 16.23
N LEU A 99 26.72 -10.72 15.32
CA LEU A 99 26.24 -9.36 15.07
C LEU A 99 24.78 -9.34 14.60
N PHE A 100 24.42 -10.24 13.69
CA PHE A 100 23.06 -10.38 13.19
C PHE A 100 22.10 -10.86 14.29
N GLY A 101 22.54 -11.77 15.17
CA GLY A 101 21.76 -12.24 16.31
C GLY A 101 21.48 -11.18 17.38
N MET A 102 22.20 -10.05 17.37
CA MET A 102 21.97 -8.93 18.30
C MET A 102 20.88 -7.96 17.84
N VAL A 103 20.41 -8.05 16.59
CA VAL A 103 19.42 -7.14 16.01
C VAL A 103 18.09 -7.85 15.74
N ASN A 104 16.98 -7.16 16.01
CA ASN A 104 15.63 -7.75 15.95
C ASN A 104 14.73 -7.10 14.90
N THR A 105 15.11 -5.94 14.33
CA THR A 105 14.30 -5.23 13.34
C THR A 105 15.07 -5.06 12.04
N LEU A 106 14.35 -4.98 10.91
CA LEU A 106 14.97 -4.69 9.61
C LEU A 106 15.72 -3.35 9.61
N GLY A 107 15.21 -2.35 10.33
CA GLY A 107 15.88 -1.06 10.47
C GLY A 107 17.22 -1.19 11.18
N ASP A 108 17.28 -1.95 12.28
CA ASP A 108 18.51 -2.18 13.02
C ASP A 108 19.51 -3.03 12.22
N ILE A 109 19.02 -4.04 11.49
CA ILE A 109 19.83 -4.86 10.57
C ILE A 109 20.48 -3.96 9.51
N CYS A 110 19.69 -3.11 8.84
CA CYS A 110 20.20 -2.18 7.83
C CYS A 110 21.26 -1.23 8.42
N LYS A 111 20.98 -0.65 9.59
CA LYS A 111 21.93 0.25 10.27
C LYS A 111 23.23 -0.47 10.63
N LYS A 112 23.14 -1.69 11.18
CA LYS A 112 24.33 -2.50 11.51
C LYS A 112 25.11 -2.92 10.28
N ALA A 113 24.44 -3.21 9.17
CA ALA A 113 25.09 -3.52 7.90
C ALA A 113 25.83 -2.29 7.35
N GLN A 114 25.26 -1.09 7.46
CA GLN A 114 25.94 0.16 7.07
C GLN A 114 27.19 0.44 7.94
N GLU A 115 27.15 0.07 9.22
CA GLU A 115 28.31 0.18 10.13
C GLU A 115 29.39 -0.89 9.85
N SER A 116 29.03 -2.02 9.22
CA SER A 116 29.91 -3.17 9.00
C SER A 116 29.82 -3.69 7.57
N SER A 117 30.78 -3.27 6.73
CA SER A 117 30.89 -3.72 5.33
C SER A 117 30.99 -5.24 5.20
N LYS A 118 31.62 -5.92 6.18
CA LYS A 118 31.69 -7.38 6.23
C LYS A 118 30.30 -7.99 6.38
N LEU A 119 29.52 -7.54 7.37
CA LEU A 119 28.16 -8.03 7.61
C LEU A 119 27.26 -7.79 6.40
N GLU A 120 27.33 -6.61 5.79
CA GLU A 120 26.55 -6.31 4.58
C GLU A 120 26.87 -7.30 3.44
N SER A 121 28.15 -7.52 3.18
CA SER A 121 28.59 -8.42 2.11
C SER A 121 28.22 -9.89 2.38
N GLU A 122 28.33 -10.35 3.62
CA GLU A 122 27.99 -11.72 4.01
C GLU A 122 26.48 -11.95 4.00
N LEU A 123 25.68 -10.95 4.41
CA LEU A 123 24.22 -11.02 4.32
C LEU A 123 23.78 -11.18 2.86
N LYS A 124 24.31 -10.34 1.95
CA LYS A 124 24.01 -10.43 0.50
C LYS A 124 24.38 -11.81 -0.06
N LYS A 125 25.58 -12.32 0.27
CA LYS A 125 26.02 -13.66 -0.15
C LYS A 125 25.15 -14.77 0.43
N SER A 126 24.76 -14.66 1.70
CA SER A 126 24.02 -15.71 2.41
C SER A 126 22.64 -16.02 1.81
N ILE A 127 22.04 -15.06 1.09
CA ILE A 127 20.73 -15.22 0.46
C ILE A 127 20.82 -15.47 -1.06
N THR A 128 22.02 -15.41 -1.65
CA THR A 128 22.21 -15.52 -3.10
C THR A 128 21.74 -16.87 -3.63
N SER A 129 22.08 -17.96 -2.93
CA SER A 129 21.66 -19.32 -3.29
C SER A 129 20.13 -19.49 -3.31
N ILE A 130 19.43 -18.88 -2.34
CA ILE A 130 17.97 -18.85 -2.30
C ILE A 130 17.41 -18.05 -3.49
N GLN A 131 17.97 -16.88 -3.77
CA GLN A 131 17.51 -16.02 -4.87
C GLN A 131 17.64 -16.74 -6.22
N GLU A 132 18.78 -17.40 -6.48
CA GLU A 132 19.00 -18.20 -7.68
C GLU A 132 18.01 -19.36 -7.79
N MET A 133 17.78 -20.08 -6.69
CA MET A 133 16.79 -21.17 -6.65
C MET A 133 15.37 -20.66 -6.95
N LEU A 134 14.96 -19.55 -6.32
CA LEU A 134 13.65 -18.94 -6.53
C LEU A 134 13.49 -18.42 -7.96
N ASN A 135 14.52 -17.80 -8.53
CA ASN A 135 14.53 -17.34 -9.91
C ASN A 135 14.38 -18.53 -10.88
N SER A 136 15.20 -19.57 -10.70
CA SER A 136 15.12 -20.77 -11.55
C SER A 136 13.76 -21.46 -11.50
N ARG A 137 13.10 -21.48 -10.34
CA ARG A 137 11.75 -22.04 -10.20
C ARG A 137 10.70 -21.14 -10.85
N THR A 138 10.78 -19.83 -10.60
CA THR A 138 9.84 -18.85 -11.16
C THR A 138 9.90 -18.83 -12.68
N GLU A 139 11.09 -18.83 -13.29
CA GLU A 139 11.26 -18.80 -14.76
C GLU A 139 10.77 -20.06 -15.49
N ARG A 140 10.56 -21.17 -14.76
CA ARG A 140 9.92 -22.38 -15.32
C ARG A 140 8.41 -22.25 -15.41
N LEU A 141 7.81 -21.34 -14.64
CA LEU A 141 6.39 -21.09 -14.65
C LEU A 141 5.97 -20.40 -15.95
N ARG A 142 4.70 -20.59 -16.31
CA ARG A 142 4.06 -19.90 -17.42
C ARG A 142 2.68 -19.45 -17.02
N LEU A 143 2.30 -18.26 -17.47
CA LEU A 143 0.94 -17.79 -17.43
C LEU A 143 0.44 -17.67 -18.87
N LYS A 144 -0.56 -18.48 -19.22
CA LYS A 144 -0.98 -18.68 -20.62
C LYS A 144 0.23 -19.09 -21.48
N ASN A 145 0.58 -18.30 -22.49
CA ASN A 145 1.72 -18.56 -23.39
C ASN A 145 3.01 -17.84 -22.97
N ASN A 146 2.98 -17.03 -21.92
CA ASN A 146 4.10 -16.19 -21.51
C ASN A 146 4.86 -16.84 -20.35
N LYS A 147 6.19 -16.88 -20.46
CA LYS A 147 7.08 -17.27 -19.37
C LYS A 147 7.26 -16.11 -18.39
N PHE A 148 7.41 -16.45 -17.11
CA PHE A 148 7.85 -15.48 -16.12
C PHE A 148 9.32 -15.11 -16.37
N ARG A 149 9.66 -13.87 -15.99
CA ARG A 149 11.02 -13.35 -16.03
C ARG A 149 11.37 -12.80 -14.66
N CYS A 150 12.56 -13.08 -14.19
CA CYS A 150 13.11 -12.49 -12.98
C CYS A 150 14.07 -11.37 -13.38
N TYR A 151 13.97 -10.22 -12.70
CA TYR A 151 14.83 -9.08 -12.93
C TYR A 151 15.74 -8.86 -11.73
N SER A 152 16.93 -8.34 -11.99
CA SER A 152 17.83 -7.91 -10.92
C SER A 152 17.23 -6.69 -10.19
N PRO A 153 17.41 -6.58 -8.87
CA PRO A 153 17.02 -5.39 -8.13
C PRO A 153 17.67 -4.13 -8.71
N ALA A 154 16.97 -3.00 -8.60
CA ALA A 154 17.52 -1.71 -9.00
C ALA A 154 18.78 -1.36 -8.21
N SER A 155 19.79 -0.78 -8.88
CA SER A 155 20.96 -0.24 -8.21
C SER A 155 20.60 1.03 -7.43
N GLN A 156 21.41 1.37 -6.42
CA GLN A 156 21.22 2.62 -5.68
C GLN A 156 21.33 3.84 -6.59
N ASP A 157 22.23 3.80 -7.57
CA ASP A 157 22.42 4.88 -8.54
C ASP A 157 21.18 5.07 -9.41
N ALA A 158 20.58 3.99 -9.91
CA ALA A 158 19.34 4.06 -10.70
C ALA A 158 18.18 4.61 -9.87
N ILE A 159 18.09 4.21 -8.60
CA ILE A 159 17.08 4.75 -7.66
C ILE A 159 17.28 6.26 -7.45
N THR A 160 18.52 6.70 -7.30
CA THR A 160 18.87 8.11 -7.15
C THR A 160 18.53 8.90 -8.41
N GLU A 161 18.92 8.41 -9.58
CA GLU A 161 18.63 9.06 -10.87
C GLU A 161 17.13 9.30 -11.06
N VAL A 162 16.29 8.31 -10.75
CA VAL A 162 14.85 8.50 -10.89
C VAL A 162 14.30 9.42 -9.81
N PHE A 163 14.87 9.43 -8.59
CA PHE A 163 14.51 10.46 -7.60
C PHE A 163 14.84 11.87 -8.10
N GLU A 164 16.03 12.08 -8.66
CA GLU A 164 16.50 13.38 -9.17
C GLU A 164 15.60 13.98 -10.26
N SER A 165 14.77 13.18 -10.94
CA SER A 165 13.76 13.69 -11.86
C SER A 165 12.80 14.70 -11.20
N ILE A 166 12.54 14.56 -9.90
CA ILE A 166 11.66 15.48 -9.16
C ILE A 166 12.26 16.89 -9.05
N PHE A 167 13.58 17.03 -9.22
CA PHE A 167 14.25 18.33 -9.19
C PHE A 167 13.84 19.23 -10.35
N ARG A 168 13.21 18.69 -11.39
CA ARG A 168 12.53 19.48 -12.44
C ARG A 168 11.36 20.30 -11.89
N ILE A 169 10.75 19.85 -10.79
CA ILE A 169 9.66 20.52 -10.09
C ILE A 169 10.20 21.25 -8.87
N ASP A 170 10.87 20.52 -7.97
CA ASP A 170 11.42 21.07 -6.73
C ASP A 170 12.82 20.50 -6.44
N PRO A 171 13.89 21.27 -6.68
CA PRO A 171 15.26 20.85 -6.43
C PRO A 171 15.65 20.83 -4.94
N THR A 172 14.80 21.33 -4.04
CA THR A 172 15.10 21.43 -2.61
C THR A 172 14.73 20.17 -1.82
N LEU A 173 13.91 19.29 -2.41
CA LEU A 173 13.44 18.06 -1.78
C LEU A 173 14.57 17.04 -1.59
N LYS A 174 14.67 16.46 -0.40
CA LYS A 174 15.62 15.37 -0.13
C LYS A 174 14.94 14.00 -0.17
N ILE A 175 15.68 12.97 -0.57
CA ILE A 175 15.16 11.59 -0.72
C ILE A 175 14.58 10.99 0.57
N GLU A 176 15.01 11.53 1.71
CA GLU A 176 14.61 11.13 3.05
C GLU A 176 13.33 11.83 3.56
N GLU A 177 12.86 12.85 2.83
CA GLU A 177 11.63 13.60 3.13
C GLU A 177 10.39 12.87 2.61
N THR A 178 10.06 11.78 3.30
CA THR A 178 9.04 10.82 2.88
C THR A 178 7.66 11.08 3.51
N LYS A 179 7.58 11.89 4.56
CA LYS A 179 6.34 12.14 5.30
C LYS A 179 5.60 13.35 4.73
N GLN A 180 4.27 13.27 4.72
CA GLN A 180 3.41 14.38 4.26
C GLN A 180 3.79 15.73 4.89
N LYS A 181 4.01 15.79 6.21
CA LYS A 181 4.41 17.03 6.90
C LYS A 181 5.69 17.67 6.35
N GLN A 182 6.63 16.88 5.87
CA GLN A 182 7.88 17.37 5.27
C GLN A 182 7.60 17.89 3.85
N ILE A 183 6.84 17.12 3.07
CA ILE A 183 6.42 17.51 1.70
C ILE A 183 5.65 18.84 1.70
N HIS A 184 4.83 19.11 2.73
CA HIS A 184 4.11 20.39 2.82
C HIS A 184 5.02 21.61 3.03
N GLN A 185 6.32 21.41 3.32
CA GLN A 185 7.32 22.47 3.41
C GLN A 185 7.87 22.86 2.02
N HIS A 186 7.50 22.13 0.97
CA HIS A 186 7.90 22.31 -0.42
C HIS A 186 6.77 22.94 -1.23
N PRO A 187 6.63 24.28 -1.26
CA PRO A 187 5.49 24.94 -1.88
C PRO A 187 5.38 24.66 -3.37
N THR A 188 6.49 24.58 -4.10
CA THR A 188 6.51 24.31 -5.54
C THR A 188 6.03 22.89 -5.86
N LEU A 189 6.41 21.91 -5.05
CA LEU A 189 5.91 20.54 -5.19
C LEU A 189 4.42 20.44 -4.88
N ILE A 190 3.94 21.13 -3.84
CA ILE A 190 2.52 21.17 -3.50
C ILE A 190 1.71 21.84 -4.62
N GLU A 191 2.19 22.97 -5.14
CA GLU A 191 1.55 23.65 -6.27
C GLU A 191 1.44 22.72 -7.48
N PHE A 192 2.49 21.97 -7.80
CA PHE A 192 2.45 20.97 -8.87
C PHE A 192 1.40 19.89 -8.60
N ILE A 193 1.35 19.34 -7.38
CA ILE A 193 0.36 18.32 -7.01
C ILE A 193 -1.08 18.87 -7.15
N ASP A 194 -1.32 20.11 -6.76
CA ASP A 194 -2.66 20.71 -6.80
C ASP A 194 -3.12 21.07 -8.21
N THR A 195 -2.17 21.39 -9.10
CA THR A 195 -2.46 21.87 -10.47
C THR A 195 -2.38 20.78 -11.53
N HIS A 196 -1.48 19.82 -11.38
CA HIS A 196 -1.16 18.80 -12.39
C HIS A 196 -1.47 17.37 -11.93
N CYS A 197 -1.95 17.18 -10.70
CA CYS A 197 -2.32 15.85 -10.22
C CYS A 197 -3.77 15.82 -9.73
N GLN A 198 -4.43 14.67 -9.91
CA GLN A 198 -5.64 14.36 -9.18
C GLN A 198 -5.33 13.37 -8.06
N THR A 199 -5.45 13.84 -6.81
CA THR A 199 -5.35 12.98 -5.63
C THR A 199 -6.73 12.51 -5.20
N ARG A 200 -6.89 11.19 -5.10
CA ARG A 200 -8.06 10.49 -4.53
C ARG A 200 -7.57 9.38 -3.60
N ALA A 201 -8.47 8.82 -2.81
CA ALA A 201 -8.13 7.76 -1.88
C ALA A 201 -7.79 6.44 -2.56
N TYR A 202 -8.31 6.20 -3.77
CA TYR A 202 -8.04 5.01 -4.58
C TYR A 202 -7.25 5.29 -5.86
N SER A 203 -6.93 6.55 -6.16
CA SER A 203 -6.12 6.88 -7.31
C SER A 203 -5.23 8.10 -7.09
N PHE A 204 -4.09 8.10 -7.75
CA PHE A 204 -3.23 9.28 -7.90
C PHE A 204 -2.85 9.40 -9.37
N GLN A 205 -3.16 10.56 -9.96
CA GLN A 205 -3.12 10.74 -11.40
C GLN A 205 -2.38 12.04 -11.78
N PRO A 206 -1.05 12.01 -11.98
CA PRO A 206 -0.33 13.13 -12.60
C PRO A 206 -0.54 13.14 -14.12
N ILE A 207 -0.62 14.34 -14.70
CA ILE A 207 -0.87 14.56 -16.12
C ILE A 207 -0.04 15.73 -16.66
N ARG A 208 0.39 15.62 -17.91
CA ARG A 208 1.13 16.65 -18.64
C ARG A 208 0.60 16.69 -20.06
N LEU A 209 -0.31 17.63 -20.31
CA LEU A 209 -0.83 17.89 -21.64
C LEU A 209 -1.01 19.40 -21.83
N PRO A 210 -0.91 19.91 -23.07
CA PRO A 210 -1.30 21.28 -23.37
C PRO A 210 -2.71 21.57 -22.83
N ILE A 211 -2.92 22.77 -22.27
CA ILE A 211 -4.15 23.07 -21.50
C ILE A 211 -5.44 22.82 -22.30
N HIS A 212 -5.40 22.97 -23.62
CA HIS A 212 -6.53 22.72 -24.50
C HIS A 212 -6.86 21.23 -24.66
N GLU A 213 -5.86 20.34 -24.69
CA GLU A 213 -6.04 18.88 -24.69
C GLU A 213 -6.38 18.37 -23.29
N PHE A 214 -5.74 18.94 -22.26
CA PHE A 214 -6.06 18.67 -20.86
C PHE A 214 -7.54 18.92 -20.56
N ASN A 215 -8.12 19.98 -21.11
CA ASN A 215 -9.54 20.29 -20.96
C ASN A 215 -10.48 19.29 -21.68
N THR A 216 -9.96 18.49 -22.62
CA THR A 216 -10.74 17.46 -23.32
C THR A 216 -10.62 16.08 -22.68
N LEU A 217 -9.52 15.82 -21.96
CA LEU A 217 -9.31 14.59 -21.21
C LEU A 217 -9.84 14.73 -19.79
N SER A 218 -10.48 13.67 -19.32
CA SER A 218 -10.99 13.62 -17.95
C SER A 218 -10.18 12.62 -17.14
N PHE A 219 -9.90 12.98 -15.89
CA PHE A 219 -9.33 12.02 -14.93
C PHE A 219 -10.26 10.82 -14.76
N LEU A 220 -9.69 9.69 -14.33
CA LEU A 220 -10.48 8.52 -13.95
C LEU A 220 -11.47 8.93 -12.85
N PRO A 221 -12.77 8.67 -13.06
CA PRO A 221 -13.80 9.05 -12.09
C PRO A 221 -13.77 8.15 -10.86
N ASP A 222 -14.28 8.70 -9.76
CA ASP A 222 -14.59 7.92 -8.56
C ASP A 222 -15.78 6.97 -8.83
N PRO A 223 -15.87 5.82 -8.13
CA PRO A 223 -16.96 4.88 -8.32
C PRO A 223 -18.29 5.46 -7.81
N ILE A 224 -19.27 5.60 -8.69
CA ILE A 224 -20.62 6.12 -8.41
C ILE A 224 -21.66 5.02 -8.64
N PRO A 225 -22.72 4.89 -7.81
CA PRO A 225 -23.78 3.92 -8.01
C PRO A 225 -24.49 4.11 -9.35
N SER A 226 -24.91 3.01 -9.97
CA SER A 226 -25.73 3.07 -11.17
C SER A 226 -27.10 3.65 -10.83
N LYS A 227 -27.67 4.41 -11.78
CA LYS A 227 -29.02 4.98 -11.67
C LYS A 227 -30.09 3.89 -11.69
N ASP A 228 -29.82 2.79 -12.41
CA ASP A 228 -30.78 1.70 -12.61
C ASP A 228 -30.69 0.63 -11.52
N ASN A 229 -29.51 0.46 -10.91
CA ASN A 229 -29.30 -0.49 -9.82
C ASN A 229 -28.24 0.02 -8.85
N THR A 230 -28.67 0.42 -7.65
CA THR A 230 -27.79 0.96 -6.60
C THR A 230 -26.80 -0.05 -6.03
N ASP A 231 -27.01 -1.36 -6.25
CA ASP A 231 -26.08 -2.42 -5.83
C ASP A 231 -24.86 -2.55 -6.77
N HIS A 232 -24.88 -1.86 -7.91
CA HIS A 232 -23.79 -1.84 -8.87
C HIS A 232 -23.28 -0.42 -9.10
N TYR A 233 -22.00 -0.30 -9.46
CA TYR A 233 -21.44 0.96 -9.95
C TYR A 233 -21.89 1.25 -11.39
N ALA A 234 -22.07 2.52 -11.70
CA ALA A 234 -22.32 3.00 -13.05
C ALA A 234 -21.17 2.61 -13.99
N ALA A 235 -21.49 2.37 -15.25
CA ALA A 235 -20.47 2.02 -16.24
C ALA A 235 -19.55 3.22 -16.49
N ILE A 236 -18.27 2.96 -16.78
CA ILE A 236 -17.28 4.02 -17.03
C ILE A 236 -17.75 5.01 -18.10
N GLN A 237 -18.45 4.51 -19.13
CA GLN A 237 -18.98 5.28 -20.26
C GLN A 237 -19.97 6.38 -19.81
N ASP A 238 -20.72 6.11 -18.74
CA ASP A 238 -21.77 7.01 -18.24
C ASP A 238 -21.23 8.05 -17.25
N VAL A 239 -20.04 7.78 -16.68
CA VAL A 239 -19.45 8.58 -15.60
C VAL A 239 -18.22 9.36 -16.07
N TYR A 240 -17.54 8.89 -17.11
CA TYR A 240 -16.35 9.56 -17.64
C TYR A 240 -16.69 10.98 -18.12
N GLY A 241 -15.87 11.95 -17.72
CA GLY A 241 -16.13 13.38 -17.98
C GLY A 241 -17.11 14.06 -17.05
N THR A 242 -17.68 13.33 -16.09
CA THR A 242 -18.52 13.92 -15.05
C THR A 242 -17.72 14.22 -13.79
N LYS A 243 -18.14 15.25 -13.05
CA LYS A 243 -17.55 15.54 -11.74
C LYS A 243 -18.04 14.51 -10.73
N THR A 244 -17.11 13.67 -10.27
CA THR A 244 -17.37 12.62 -9.29
C THR A 244 -16.86 13.00 -7.91
N THR A 245 -17.37 12.32 -6.88
CA THR A 245 -16.95 12.53 -5.48
C THR A 245 -16.62 11.19 -4.83
N GLU A 246 -15.88 11.25 -3.71
CA GLU A 246 -15.51 10.08 -2.94
C GLU A 246 -16.64 9.54 -2.03
N GLU A 247 -17.85 10.09 -2.10
CA GLU A 247 -18.93 9.79 -1.14
C GLU A 247 -19.40 8.33 -1.20
N TYR A 248 -19.37 7.74 -2.39
CA TYR A 248 -19.86 6.37 -2.63
C TYR A 248 -18.76 5.30 -2.55
N ARG A 249 -17.58 5.66 -2.05
CA ARG A 249 -16.51 4.67 -1.86
C ARG A 249 -16.89 3.72 -0.72
N PRO A 250 -16.69 2.38 -0.87
CA PRO A 250 -17.14 1.39 0.12
C PRO A 250 -16.64 1.67 1.53
N THR A 251 -15.38 2.08 1.68
CA THR A 251 -14.79 2.35 3.01
C THR A 251 -15.43 3.54 3.71
N TYR A 252 -15.91 4.54 2.96
CA TYR A 252 -16.54 5.73 3.53
C TYR A 252 -17.99 5.45 3.92
N MET A 253 -18.75 4.79 3.04
CA MET A 253 -20.11 4.35 3.34
C MET A 253 -20.15 3.45 4.59
N GLN A 254 -19.25 2.45 4.67
CA GLN A 254 -19.14 1.61 5.86
C GLN A 254 -18.76 2.38 7.12
N SER A 255 -17.96 3.45 7.00
CA SER A 255 -17.59 4.28 8.16
C SER A 255 -18.75 5.14 8.66
N GLN A 256 -19.67 5.54 7.79
CA GLN A 256 -20.90 6.23 8.16
C GLN A 256 -21.92 5.27 8.78
N GLU A 257 -22.10 4.07 8.20
CA GLU A 257 -23.02 3.06 8.74
C GLU A 257 -22.57 2.49 10.09
N LYS A 258 -21.26 2.35 10.30
CA LYS A 258 -20.66 1.79 11.52
C LYS A 258 -20.19 2.85 12.51
N SER A 259 -20.61 4.11 12.37
CA SER A 259 -20.33 5.12 13.38
C SER A 259 -21.17 4.84 14.63
N GLU A 260 -20.79 3.84 15.42
CA GLU A 260 -21.16 3.84 16.82
C GLU A 260 -20.56 5.11 17.44
N PRO A 261 -21.34 5.89 18.21
CA PRO A 261 -20.89 7.15 18.81
C PRO A 261 -19.93 6.91 19.99
N ILE A 262 -19.11 5.86 19.93
CA ILE A 262 -18.15 5.50 20.95
C ILE A 262 -16.81 6.17 20.57
N PRO A 263 -16.28 7.07 21.42
CA PRO A 263 -14.99 7.68 21.17
C PRO A 263 -13.89 6.62 21.00
N LYS A 264 -13.14 6.68 19.89
CA LYS A 264 -12.01 5.76 19.61
C LYS A 264 -10.95 5.74 20.72
N SER A 265 -10.88 6.78 21.54
CA SER A 265 -10.00 6.88 22.72
C SER A 265 -10.39 5.94 23.88
N ILE A 266 -11.55 5.29 23.81
CA ILE A 266 -12.03 4.31 24.80
C ILE A 266 -11.67 2.88 24.38
N LEU A 267 -11.63 2.59 23.08
CA LEU A 267 -11.44 1.26 22.51
C LEU A 267 -9.95 0.86 22.40
N ILE A 268 -9.20 0.98 23.50
CA ILE A 268 -7.79 0.57 23.60
C ILE A 268 -7.64 -0.55 24.62
N ALA A 269 -6.69 -1.46 24.40
CA ALA A 269 -6.51 -2.65 25.23
C ALA A 269 -6.30 -2.34 26.72
N GLU A 270 -5.60 -1.25 27.02
CA GLU A 270 -5.33 -0.79 28.40
C GLU A 270 -6.58 -0.33 29.16
N LYS A 271 -7.69 -0.07 28.44
CA LYS A 271 -8.97 0.35 29.02
C LYS A 271 -10.02 -0.77 29.06
N ILE A 272 -9.65 -1.98 28.66
CA ILE A 272 -10.49 -3.17 28.85
C ILE A 272 -10.46 -3.50 30.34
N TRP A 273 -11.62 -3.43 30.97
CA TRP A 273 -11.75 -3.70 32.39
C TRP A 273 -12.20 -5.16 32.63
N ASP A 274 -13.18 -5.64 31.86
CA ASP A 274 -13.71 -7.02 32.01
C ASP A 274 -14.36 -7.53 30.71
N TYR A 275 -14.91 -8.74 30.75
CA TYR A 275 -15.56 -9.41 29.63
C TYR A 275 -16.93 -9.96 30.01
N ILE A 276 -17.92 -9.71 29.15
CA ILE A 276 -19.26 -10.29 29.27
C ILE A 276 -19.54 -11.24 28.12
N LYS A 277 -20.22 -12.35 28.39
CA LYS A 277 -20.63 -13.32 27.37
C LYS A 277 -22.04 -13.00 26.90
N CYS A 278 -22.24 -12.89 25.59
CA CYS A 278 -23.56 -12.73 25.01
C CYS A 278 -24.36 -14.04 25.09
N GLU A 279 -25.58 -14.01 25.62
CA GLU A 279 -26.45 -15.19 25.65
C GLU A 279 -26.87 -15.67 24.26
N ASN A 280 -27.10 -14.76 23.33
CA ASN A 280 -27.60 -15.09 22.00
C ASN A 280 -26.53 -15.75 21.12
N CYS A 281 -25.37 -15.11 20.95
CA CYS A 281 -24.31 -15.59 20.04
C CYS A 281 -23.16 -16.31 20.74
N GLN A 282 -23.16 -16.38 22.08
CA GLN A 282 -22.12 -17.01 22.90
C GLN A 282 -20.71 -16.41 22.75
N LYS A 283 -20.56 -15.29 22.01
CA LYS A 283 -19.30 -14.55 21.85
C LYS A 283 -19.06 -13.64 23.04
N ARG A 284 -17.80 -13.51 23.45
CA ARG A 284 -17.35 -12.55 24.48
C ARG A 284 -17.35 -11.12 23.92
N ARG A 285 -17.65 -10.15 24.79
CA ARG A 285 -17.57 -8.70 24.53
C ARG A 285 -16.71 -8.06 25.61
N CYS A 286 -15.87 -7.12 25.20
CA CYS A 286 -15.06 -6.33 26.13
C CYS A 286 -15.91 -5.22 26.75
N ILE A 287 -15.70 -4.99 28.04
CA ILE A 287 -16.29 -3.89 28.79
C ILE A 287 -15.18 -2.88 29.04
N TYR A 288 -15.43 -1.64 28.63
CA TYR A 288 -14.44 -0.56 28.69
C TYR A 288 -14.84 0.45 29.76
N SER A 289 -13.84 0.99 30.45
CA SER A 289 -14.02 2.14 31.33
C SER A 289 -12.98 3.22 31.02
N ASN A 290 -13.39 4.48 31.13
CA ASN A 290 -12.49 5.63 30.96
C ASN A 290 -11.64 5.94 32.20
N LYS A 291 -12.06 5.44 33.36
CA LYS A 291 -11.42 5.62 34.65
C LYS A 291 -11.38 4.28 35.38
N SER A 292 -10.47 4.14 36.34
CA SER A 292 -10.57 3.04 37.30
C SER A 292 -11.89 3.16 38.07
N LEU A 293 -12.63 2.07 38.18
CA LEU A 293 -13.86 2.01 38.97
C LEU A 293 -13.52 2.05 40.46
N THR A 294 -14.28 2.81 41.24
CA THR A 294 -14.20 2.77 42.71
C THR A 294 -14.74 1.44 43.24
N ASP A 295 -14.46 1.10 44.50
CA ASP A 295 -14.94 -0.16 45.12
C ASP A 295 -16.48 -0.28 45.07
N ASP A 296 -17.18 0.85 45.27
CA ASP A 296 -18.65 0.92 45.15
C ASP A 296 -19.11 0.64 43.70
N GLU A 297 -18.46 1.26 42.70
CA GLU A 297 -18.78 1.06 41.28
C GLU A 297 -18.47 -0.38 40.82
N GLN A 298 -17.46 -1.03 41.41
CA GLN A 298 -17.17 -2.44 41.17
C GLN A 298 -18.26 -3.35 41.75
N SER A 299 -18.76 -3.03 42.94
CA SER A 299 -19.85 -3.78 43.58
C SER A 299 -21.14 -3.66 42.78
N ASP A 300 -21.50 -2.44 42.35
CA ASP A 300 -22.65 -2.17 41.49
C ASP A 300 -22.55 -2.91 40.15
N TYR A 301 -21.36 -2.92 39.55
CA TYR A 301 -21.11 -3.64 38.31
C TYR A 301 -21.30 -5.15 38.47
N GLN A 302 -20.73 -5.75 39.53
CA GLN A 302 -20.88 -7.18 39.78
C GLN A 302 -22.35 -7.54 40.03
N GLN A 303 -23.06 -6.71 40.79
CA GLN A 303 -24.50 -6.88 40.99
C GLN A 303 -25.27 -6.82 39.67
N ALA A 304 -24.89 -5.92 38.76
CA ALA A 304 -25.52 -5.82 37.44
C ALA A 304 -25.24 -7.06 36.57
N LEU A 305 -24.02 -7.61 36.60
CA LEU A 305 -23.69 -8.87 35.92
C LEU A 305 -24.50 -10.06 36.45
N ASP A 306 -24.72 -10.12 37.75
CA ASP A 306 -25.45 -11.21 38.39
C ASP A 306 -26.98 -11.07 38.18
N SER A 307 -27.47 -9.83 38.03
CA SER A 307 -28.90 -9.51 37.93
C SER A 307 -29.42 -9.48 36.49
N TYR A 308 -28.58 -9.18 35.51
CA TYR A 308 -28.98 -8.98 34.13
C TYR A 308 -28.19 -9.85 33.17
N SER A 309 -28.89 -10.43 32.20
CA SER A 309 -28.23 -11.08 31.08
C SER A 309 -27.99 -10.13 29.91
N TYR A 310 -26.83 -10.26 29.29
CA TYR A 310 -26.46 -9.45 28.12
C TYR A 310 -26.74 -10.22 26.84
N SER A 311 -27.52 -9.59 25.94
CA SER A 311 -27.68 -10.04 24.56
C SER A 311 -27.23 -8.92 23.61
N CYS A 312 -26.39 -9.25 22.64
CA CYS A 312 -26.08 -8.31 21.58
C CYS A 312 -27.28 -8.26 20.63
N ALA A 313 -27.80 -7.05 20.35
CA ALA A 313 -28.92 -6.83 19.43
C ALA A 313 -28.62 -7.16 17.95
N ALA A 314 -27.50 -7.84 17.67
CA ALA A 314 -27.17 -8.34 16.35
C ALA A 314 -28.06 -9.56 16.05
N LYS A 315 -28.99 -9.39 15.10
CA LYS A 315 -29.44 -10.51 14.26
C LYS A 315 -28.31 -10.90 13.31
#